data_AF-A0A0W8CJG1-F1
#
_entry.id   AF-A0A0W8CJG1-F1
#
_cell.length_a   1.000
_cell.length_b   1.000
_cell.length_c   1.000
_cell.angle_alpha   90.00
_cell.angle_beta   90.00
_cell.angle_gamma   90.00
#
_symmetry.space_group_name_H-M   'P 1'
#
loop_
_entity.id
_entity.type
_entity.pdbx_description
1 polymer ?
#
loop_
_entity_poly.entity_id
_entity_poly.type
_entity_poly.pdbx_seq_one_letter_code
_entity_poly.pdbx_strand_id
1 'polypeptide(L)'
;MIRSEHVAFKALPGVCTRLFDIQFGLSGLSIRHFARLSQSDRIHWLESGGSNFDNLSATAEFGRAIPASHIDDVIDSVRVFLMYAREYCCLELVELVENIVAFIEQTLKQVSWSSDDLSVLVYWVNDLLEDFRAAAEVGSGLSQVTRRCSTDDRQLRDLMFVKVHRQVESMSVGASVVAAVHSEEHSKPAHHEQKHRTTDDKRRLSRIPRNVLNQLPVQVVPGSGKPRSLCMRFLSKVGCNVTQDGSCPHNRGHFVPNKLPNDVKSTIIQRFGGLKDKYK
;
A
#
# COMPACT_ATOMS: atom_id res chain seq x y z
N MET A 1 30.15 -23.75 -1.33
CA MET A 1 28.82 -23.09 -1.24
C MET A 1 28.14 -22.90 -2.61
N ILE A 2 28.69 -22.14 -3.56
CA ILE A 2 27.97 -21.70 -4.79
C ILE A 2 27.51 -22.82 -5.74
N ARG A 3 28.16 -23.98 -5.70
CA ARG A 3 27.78 -25.18 -6.48
C ARG A 3 26.87 -26.14 -5.73
N SER A 4 26.51 -25.84 -4.47
CA SER A 4 25.63 -26.66 -3.65
C SER A 4 24.21 -26.65 -4.21
N GLU A 5 23.51 -27.79 -4.12
CA GLU A 5 22.09 -27.89 -4.42
C GLU A 5 21.23 -27.09 -3.42
N HIS A 6 21.74 -26.90 -2.20
CA HIS A 6 21.12 -26.08 -1.15
C HIS A 6 21.24 -24.57 -1.42
N VAL A 7 21.92 -24.16 -2.49
CA VAL A 7 22.00 -22.77 -2.98
C VAL A 7 21.25 -22.67 -4.31
N ALA A 8 19.93 -22.53 -4.22
CA ALA A 8 19.03 -22.39 -5.37
C ALA A 8 18.62 -20.93 -5.65
N PHE A 9 19.46 -19.97 -5.26
CA PHE A 9 19.29 -18.55 -5.57
C PHE A 9 20.53 -18.02 -6.29
N LYS A 10 20.45 -16.80 -6.83
CA LYS A 10 21.59 -16.16 -7.51
C LYS A 10 22.65 -15.75 -6.47
N ALA A 11 23.65 -16.61 -6.29
CA ALA A 11 24.71 -16.43 -5.30
C ALA A 11 25.75 -15.38 -5.75
N LEU A 12 25.38 -14.10 -5.65
CA LEU A 12 26.30 -12.98 -5.83
C LEU A 12 27.20 -12.82 -4.58
N PRO A 13 28.47 -12.43 -4.72
CA PRO A 13 29.37 -12.22 -3.59
C PRO A 13 28.78 -11.30 -2.51
N GLY A 14 28.20 -10.15 -2.91
CA GLY A 14 27.58 -9.23 -1.96
C GLY A 14 26.32 -9.77 -1.27
N VAL A 15 25.62 -10.73 -1.88
CA VAL A 15 24.49 -11.44 -1.25
C VAL A 15 25.03 -12.45 -0.24
N CYS A 16 26.03 -13.25 -0.64
CA CYS A 16 26.64 -14.27 0.21
C CYS A 16 27.35 -13.68 1.44
N THR A 17 28.08 -12.57 1.29
CA THR A 17 28.74 -11.90 2.42
C THR A 17 27.73 -11.38 3.44
N ARG A 18 26.62 -10.78 2.99
CA ARG A 18 25.54 -10.32 3.87
C ARG A 18 24.77 -11.47 4.52
N LEU A 19 24.60 -12.56 3.79
CA LEU A 19 23.92 -13.77 4.29
C LEU A 19 24.71 -14.43 5.41
N PHE A 20 26.04 -14.41 5.36
CA PHE A 20 26.90 -14.96 6.43
C PHE A 20 26.56 -14.35 7.80
N ASP A 21 26.19 -13.07 7.83
CA ASP A 21 25.81 -12.34 9.04
C ASP A 21 24.30 -12.00 9.06
N ILE A 22 23.45 -12.68 8.28
CA ILE A 22 21.98 -12.52 8.31
C ILE A 22 21.55 -11.02 8.20
N GLN A 23 22.23 -10.25 7.36
CA GLN A 23 22.09 -8.78 7.29
C GLN A 23 20.86 -8.31 6.50
N PHE A 24 19.64 -8.63 6.97
CA PHE A 24 18.38 -8.31 6.31
C PHE A 24 17.91 -6.85 6.51
N GLY A 25 16.94 -6.43 5.71
CA GLY A 25 16.29 -5.13 5.84
C GLY A 25 17.24 -3.96 5.56
N LEU A 26 17.46 -3.11 6.57
CA LEU A 26 18.30 -1.92 6.45
C LEU A 26 19.77 -2.26 6.16
N SER A 27 20.20 -3.47 6.51
CA SER A 27 21.56 -3.98 6.25
C SER A 27 21.74 -4.48 4.79
N GLY A 28 20.67 -4.41 3.99
CA GLY A 28 20.70 -4.50 2.53
C GLY A 28 20.21 -5.83 1.97
N LEU A 29 20.30 -6.93 2.73
CA LEU A 29 19.72 -8.20 2.30
C LEU A 29 18.19 -8.14 2.39
N SER A 30 17.54 -8.91 1.54
CA SER A 30 16.09 -9.02 1.47
C SER A 30 15.77 -10.45 1.15
N ILE A 31 14.70 -10.98 1.72
CA ILE A 31 14.26 -12.34 1.45
C ILE A 31 14.06 -12.59 -0.05
N ARG A 32 13.73 -11.55 -0.82
CA ARG A 32 13.59 -11.61 -2.27
C ARG A 32 14.90 -11.82 -3.04
N HIS A 33 16.07 -11.70 -2.41
CA HIS A 33 17.34 -12.18 -3.02
C HIS A 33 17.40 -13.71 -3.09
N PHE A 34 16.55 -14.41 -2.33
CA PHE A 34 16.41 -15.86 -2.34
C PHE A 34 15.35 -16.34 -3.33
N ALA A 35 14.93 -15.49 -4.28
CA ALA A 35 14.11 -15.93 -5.40
C ALA A 35 14.78 -17.12 -6.10
N ARG A 36 14.00 -18.17 -6.37
CA ARG A 36 14.52 -19.40 -6.97
C ARG A 36 15.15 -19.10 -8.32
N LEU A 37 16.42 -19.48 -8.46
CA LEU A 37 17.12 -19.48 -9.73
C LEU A 37 16.78 -20.78 -10.46
N SER A 38 16.04 -20.70 -11.56
CA SER A 38 15.72 -21.87 -12.37
C SER A 38 16.99 -22.48 -12.97
N GLN A 39 16.92 -23.75 -13.39
CA GLN A 39 18.07 -24.41 -14.03
C GLN A 39 18.48 -23.68 -15.33
N SER A 40 17.51 -23.24 -16.13
CA SER A 40 17.76 -22.45 -17.34
C SER A 40 18.43 -21.11 -17.04
N ASP A 41 17.93 -20.37 -16.03
CA ASP A 41 18.53 -19.10 -15.63
C ASP A 41 19.94 -19.29 -15.06
N ARG A 42 20.17 -20.40 -14.35
CA ARG A 42 21.50 -20.75 -13.83
C ARG A 42 22.49 -21.03 -14.95
N ILE A 43 22.08 -21.75 -15.99
CA ILE A 43 22.92 -22.01 -17.17
C ILE A 43 23.24 -20.69 -17.87
N HIS A 44 22.23 -19.89 -18.21
CA HIS A 44 22.43 -18.61 -18.87
C HIS A 44 23.32 -17.65 -18.06
N TRP A 45 23.14 -17.63 -16.73
CA TRP A 45 23.98 -16.83 -15.85
C TRP A 45 25.44 -17.29 -15.85
N LEU A 46 25.70 -18.59 -15.83
CA LEU A 46 27.05 -19.15 -15.92
C LEU A 46 27.69 -18.85 -17.28
N GLU A 47 26.94 -18.95 -18.37
CA GLU A 47 27.39 -18.58 -19.73
C GLU A 47 27.72 -17.09 -19.83
N SER A 48 27.02 -16.25 -19.07
CA SER A 48 27.27 -14.80 -18.98
C SER A 48 28.43 -14.41 -18.05
N GLY A 49 29.19 -15.38 -17.53
CA GLY A 49 30.35 -15.15 -16.65
C GLY A 49 30.12 -15.42 -15.16
N GLY A 50 28.91 -15.82 -14.75
CA GLY A 50 28.62 -16.27 -13.38
C GLY A 50 28.82 -15.19 -12.30
N SER A 51 29.43 -15.60 -11.17
CA SER A 51 29.83 -14.73 -10.05
C SER A 51 31.34 -14.73 -9.91
N ASN A 52 31.94 -13.56 -9.72
CA ASN A 52 33.35 -13.43 -9.35
C ASN A 52 33.51 -13.37 -7.83
N PHE A 53 33.89 -14.49 -7.21
CA PHE A 53 34.14 -14.57 -5.77
C PHE A 53 35.54 -14.14 -5.32
N ASP A 54 36.41 -13.69 -6.25
CA ASP A 54 37.72 -13.12 -5.90
C ASP A 54 37.59 -11.70 -5.31
N ASN A 55 36.42 -11.05 -5.49
CA ASN A 55 36.11 -9.74 -4.91
C ASN A 55 35.01 -9.88 -3.84
N LEU A 56 35.40 -9.87 -2.57
CA LEU A 56 34.50 -9.89 -1.40
C LEU A 56 34.42 -8.53 -0.67
N SER A 57 34.84 -7.44 -1.32
CA SER A 57 34.83 -6.11 -0.72
C SER A 57 33.41 -5.55 -0.53
N ALA A 58 33.29 -4.39 0.12
CA ALA A 58 32.00 -3.69 0.24
C ALA A 58 31.38 -3.31 -1.13
N THR A 59 32.19 -3.24 -2.19
CA THR A 59 31.76 -2.98 -3.57
C THR A 59 31.59 -4.25 -4.39
N ALA A 60 31.63 -5.43 -3.75
CA ALA A 60 31.39 -6.69 -4.42
C ALA A 60 29.99 -6.71 -5.06
N GLU A 61 29.85 -7.49 -6.14
CA GLU A 61 28.62 -7.50 -6.94
C GLU A 61 27.40 -7.76 -6.05
N PHE A 62 26.46 -6.82 -6.11
CA PHE A 62 25.22 -6.85 -5.35
C PHE A 62 24.09 -6.32 -6.23
N GLY A 63 23.16 -7.21 -6.58
CA GLY A 63 22.00 -6.86 -7.39
C GLY A 63 20.79 -6.54 -6.51
N ARG A 64 19.97 -5.57 -6.93
CA ARG A 64 18.68 -5.30 -6.27
C ARG A 64 17.79 -6.54 -6.35
N ALA A 65 17.18 -6.93 -5.23
CA ALA A 65 16.16 -7.97 -5.20
C ALA A 65 14.98 -7.65 -6.13
N ILE A 66 14.47 -8.67 -6.81
CA ILE A 66 13.28 -8.55 -7.67
C ILE A 66 12.05 -8.40 -6.76
N PRO A 67 11.24 -7.33 -6.90
CA PRO A 67 10.02 -7.17 -6.13
C PRO A 67 9.07 -8.37 -6.30
N ALA A 68 8.29 -8.66 -5.27
CA ALA A 68 7.26 -9.69 -5.34
C ALA A 68 6.07 -9.17 -6.15
N SER A 69 5.55 -10.02 -7.04
CA SER A 69 4.35 -9.79 -7.85
C SER A 69 3.16 -10.59 -7.34
N HIS A 70 3.43 -11.75 -6.74
CA HIS A 70 2.47 -12.64 -6.12
C HIS A 70 2.94 -13.05 -4.72
N ILE A 71 2.03 -13.47 -3.84
CA ILE A 71 2.43 -13.98 -2.51
C ILE A 71 3.29 -15.24 -2.61
N ASP A 72 3.07 -16.06 -3.64
CA ASP A 72 3.88 -17.26 -3.89
C ASP A 72 5.35 -16.91 -4.15
N ASP A 73 5.64 -15.74 -4.73
CA ASP A 73 7.03 -15.27 -4.89
C ASP A 73 7.72 -15.16 -3.52
N VAL A 74 7.02 -14.60 -2.53
CA VAL A 74 7.54 -14.46 -1.16
C VAL A 74 7.71 -15.82 -0.52
N ILE A 75 6.69 -16.68 -0.59
CA ILE A 75 6.72 -18.05 -0.04
C ILE A 75 7.90 -18.84 -0.61
N ASP A 76 8.06 -18.84 -1.94
CA ASP A 76 9.13 -19.57 -2.61
C ASP A 76 10.51 -19.04 -2.20
N SER A 77 10.64 -17.74 -1.96
CA SER A 77 11.90 -17.17 -1.49
C SER A 77 12.24 -17.60 -0.06
N VAL A 78 11.23 -17.60 0.83
CA VAL A 78 11.40 -18.09 2.20
C VAL A 78 11.75 -19.58 2.17
N ARG A 79 11.14 -20.38 1.31
CA ARG A 79 11.47 -21.81 1.15
C ARG A 79 12.88 -22.04 0.62
N VAL A 80 13.35 -21.24 -0.34
CA VAL A 80 14.73 -21.31 -0.82
C VAL A 80 15.71 -20.91 0.28
N PHE A 81 15.39 -19.87 1.06
CA PHE A 81 16.19 -19.50 2.23
C PHE A 81 16.18 -20.59 3.31
N LEU A 82 15.04 -21.24 3.55
CA LEU A 82 14.91 -22.37 4.48
C LEU A 82 15.80 -23.55 4.06
N MET A 83 15.82 -23.86 2.76
CA MET A 83 16.69 -24.92 2.23
C MET A 83 18.17 -24.61 2.49
N TYR A 84 18.57 -23.34 2.36
CA TYR A 84 19.92 -22.91 2.73
C TYR A 84 20.15 -23.00 4.25
N ALA A 85 19.22 -22.49 5.05
CA ALA A 85 19.34 -22.43 6.51
C ALA A 85 19.44 -23.82 7.14
N ARG A 86 18.69 -24.80 6.65
CA ARG A 86 18.75 -26.21 7.11
C ARG A 86 20.13 -26.83 6.94
N GLU A 87 20.86 -26.42 5.91
CA GLU A 87 22.17 -26.96 5.60
C GLU A 87 23.30 -26.21 6.31
N TYR A 88 23.18 -24.87 6.47
CA TYR A 88 24.31 -24.02 6.84
C TYR A 88 24.12 -23.19 8.11
N CYS A 89 22.94 -23.20 8.74
CA CYS A 89 22.62 -22.32 9.88
C CYS A 89 22.24 -23.10 11.15
N CYS A 90 22.08 -22.36 12.25
CA CYS A 90 21.66 -22.94 13.53
C CYS A 90 20.18 -23.37 13.52
N LEU A 91 19.82 -24.29 14.42
CA LEU A 91 18.48 -24.87 14.51
C LEU A 91 17.42 -23.81 14.83
N GLU A 92 17.77 -22.80 15.62
CA GLU A 92 16.88 -21.71 16.01
C GLU A 92 16.47 -20.86 14.80
N LEU A 93 17.39 -20.62 13.86
CA LEU A 93 17.07 -19.92 12.61
C LEU A 93 16.19 -20.80 11.73
N VAL A 94 16.48 -22.10 11.65
CA VAL A 94 15.66 -23.05 10.89
C VAL A 94 14.23 -23.05 11.41
N GLU A 95 14.04 -23.14 12.73
CA GLU A 95 12.71 -23.11 13.37
C GLU A 95 11.97 -21.80 13.08
N LEU A 96 12.65 -20.65 13.18
CA LEU A 96 12.04 -19.37 12.82
C LEU A 96 11.57 -19.36 11.36
N VAL A 97 12.42 -19.77 10.43
CA VAL A 97 12.09 -19.74 9.00
C VAL A 97 10.97 -20.73 8.67
N GLU A 98 10.93 -21.91 9.30
CA GLU A 98 9.81 -22.86 9.19
C GLU A 98 8.50 -22.23 9.68
N ASN A 99 8.53 -21.52 10.80
CA ASN A 99 7.37 -20.80 11.31
C ASN A 99 6.92 -19.67 10.37
N ILE A 100 7.86 -18.95 9.74
CA ILE A 100 7.53 -17.94 8.72
C ILE A 100 6.82 -18.61 7.53
N VAL A 101 7.37 -19.70 6.98
CA VAL A 101 6.74 -20.42 5.86
C VAL A 101 5.34 -20.89 6.23
N ALA A 102 5.19 -21.59 7.36
CA ALA A 102 3.92 -22.12 7.83
C ALA A 102 2.89 -21.00 8.01
N PHE A 103 3.28 -19.90 8.65
CA PHE A 103 2.38 -18.78 8.90
C PHE A 103 1.93 -18.10 7.61
N ILE A 104 2.85 -17.84 6.66
CA ILE A 104 2.47 -17.23 5.38
C ILE A 104 1.52 -18.15 4.61
N GLU A 105 1.79 -19.45 4.54
CA GLU A 105 0.97 -20.40 3.78
C GLU A 105 -0.41 -20.64 4.39
N GLN A 106 -0.48 -20.82 5.71
CA GLN A 106 -1.71 -21.17 6.39
C GLN A 106 -2.61 -19.95 6.61
N THR A 107 -2.01 -18.77 6.80
CA THR A 107 -2.75 -17.56 7.19
C THR A 107 -2.75 -16.52 6.08
N LEU A 108 -1.56 -16.05 5.68
CA LEU A 108 -1.46 -14.87 4.80
C LEU A 108 -1.85 -15.18 3.34
N LYS A 109 -1.65 -16.41 2.87
CA LYS A 109 -2.05 -16.86 1.53
C LYS A 109 -3.57 -16.86 1.31
N GLN A 110 -4.36 -16.83 2.39
CA GLN A 110 -5.83 -16.88 2.32
C GLN A 110 -6.47 -15.54 1.94
N VAL A 111 -5.69 -14.46 1.83
CA VAL A 111 -6.19 -13.13 1.44
C VAL A 111 -5.55 -12.65 0.14
N SER A 112 -6.20 -11.70 -0.54
CA SER A 112 -5.66 -11.09 -1.75
C SER A 112 -4.48 -10.18 -1.43
N TRP A 113 -3.50 -10.04 -2.32
CA TRP A 113 -2.34 -9.17 -2.11
C TRP A 113 -2.14 -8.20 -3.27
N SER A 114 -1.98 -6.92 -2.98
CA SER A 114 -1.54 -5.92 -3.96
C SER A 114 -0.01 -5.81 -3.96
N SER A 115 0.59 -5.23 -5.00
CA SER A 115 2.05 -5.04 -5.05
C SER A 115 2.58 -4.17 -3.89
N ASP A 116 1.82 -3.15 -3.47
CA ASP A 116 2.13 -2.34 -2.29
C ASP A 116 2.13 -3.21 -1.01
N ASP A 117 1.08 -4.01 -0.81
CA ASP A 117 0.95 -4.87 0.37
C ASP A 117 2.05 -5.95 0.42
N LEU A 118 2.41 -6.51 -0.75
CA LEU A 118 3.51 -7.47 -0.87
C LEU A 118 4.86 -6.85 -0.45
N SER A 119 5.07 -5.57 -0.76
CA SER A 119 6.28 -4.87 -0.33
C SER A 119 6.35 -4.73 1.19
N VAL A 120 5.21 -4.52 1.85
CA VAL A 120 5.13 -4.50 3.32
C VAL A 120 5.32 -5.90 3.91
N LEU A 121 4.78 -6.95 3.27
CA LEU A 121 5.01 -8.34 3.69
C LEU A 121 6.49 -8.73 3.60
N VAL A 122 7.15 -8.41 2.48
CA VAL A 122 8.59 -8.64 2.32
C VAL A 122 9.38 -7.88 3.39
N TYR A 123 8.99 -6.63 3.67
CA TYR A 123 9.61 -5.85 4.74
C TYR A 123 9.41 -6.51 6.12
N TRP A 124 8.22 -7.01 6.44
CA TRP A 124 7.95 -7.75 7.68
C TRP A 124 8.81 -9.02 7.82
N VAL A 125 8.95 -9.82 6.75
CA VAL A 125 9.82 -11.00 6.78
C VAL A 125 11.29 -10.61 7.04
N ASN A 126 11.76 -9.54 6.39
CA ASN A 126 13.12 -9.04 6.61
C ASN A 126 13.32 -8.54 8.04
N ASP A 127 12.32 -7.86 8.60
CA ASP A 127 12.33 -7.32 9.97
C ASP A 127 12.40 -8.46 11.00
N LEU A 128 11.68 -9.56 10.79
CA LEU A 128 11.80 -10.75 11.65
C LEU A 128 13.20 -11.35 11.66
N LEU A 129 13.84 -11.42 10.49
CA LEU A 129 15.17 -12.00 10.36
C LEU A 129 16.25 -11.08 10.96
N GLU A 130 16.07 -9.77 10.87
CA GLU A 130 16.95 -8.80 11.52
C GLU A 130 16.76 -8.81 13.04
N ASP A 131 15.53 -8.92 13.54
CA ASP A 131 15.23 -9.10 14.97
C ASP A 131 15.83 -10.40 15.51
N PHE A 132 15.80 -11.48 14.72
CA PHE A 132 16.47 -12.73 15.06
C PHE A 132 17.97 -12.53 15.21
N ARG A 133 18.61 -11.84 14.25
CA ARG A 133 20.04 -11.51 14.31
C ARG A 133 20.36 -10.73 15.59
N ALA A 134 19.60 -9.68 15.88
CA ALA A 134 19.79 -8.87 17.09
C ALA A 134 19.59 -9.69 18.38
N ALA A 135 18.59 -10.55 18.43
CA ALA A 135 18.34 -11.44 19.57
C ALA A 135 19.47 -12.49 19.73
N ALA A 136 20.00 -13.02 18.64
CA ALA A 136 21.12 -13.96 18.64
C ALA A 136 22.42 -13.29 19.12
N GLU A 137 22.70 -12.05 18.71
CA GLU A 137 23.85 -11.26 19.18
C GLU A 137 23.82 -11.04 20.70
N VAL A 138 22.63 -10.77 21.26
CA VAL A 138 22.45 -10.58 22.70
C VAL A 138 22.38 -11.92 23.45
N GLY A 139 22.10 -13.03 22.75
CA GLY A 139 21.92 -14.35 23.35
C GLY A 139 20.58 -14.52 24.10
N SER A 140 19.58 -13.70 23.78
CA SER A 140 18.25 -13.75 24.40
C SER A 140 17.18 -13.19 23.46
N GLY A 141 15.91 -13.56 23.66
CA GLY A 141 14.81 -12.97 22.88
C GLY A 141 14.36 -13.80 21.67
N LEU A 142 15.02 -14.91 21.35
CA LEU A 142 14.71 -15.71 20.15
C LEU A 142 13.26 -16.20 20.14
N SER A 143 12.75 -16.70 21.26
CA SER A 143 11.36 -17.17 21.35
C SER A 143 10.34 -16.04 21.14
N GLN A 144 10.67 -14.80 21.52
CA GLN A 144 9.82 -13.64 21.31
C GLN A 144 9.74 -13.30 19.81
N VAL A 145 10.87 -13.38 19.10
CA VAL A 145 10.92 -13.21 17.64
C VAL A 145 10.07 -14.28 16.96
N THR A 146 10.21 -15.55 17.33
CA THR A 146 9.39 -16.64 16.77
C THR A 146 7.89 -16.42 16.98
N ARG A 147 7.49 -15.89 18.14
CA ARG A 147 6.08 -15.58 18.45
C ARG A 147 5.49 -14.44 17.61
N ARG A 148 6.31 -13.67 16.89
CA ARG A 148 5.82 -12.66 15.93
C ARG A 148 5.22 -13.28 14.67
N CYS A 149 5.41 -14.57 14.40
CA CYS A 149 4.68 -15.31 13.37
C CYS A 149 3.22 -15.54 13.79
N SER A 150 2.46 -14.44 13.94
CA SER A 150 1.09 -14.44 14.45
C SER A 150 0.29 -13.28 13.84
N THR A 151 -1.02 -13.45 13.74
CA THR A 151 -1.96 -12.36 13.39
C THR A 151 -1.98 -11.24 14.43
N ASP A 152 -1.46 -11.48 15.63
CA ASP A 152 -1.31 -10.49 16.70
C ASP A 152 -0.02 -9.66 16.59
N ASP A 153 0.84 -9.92 15.60
CA ASP A 153 1.99 -9.06 15.33
C ASP A 153 1.51 -7.66 14.96
N ARG A 154 2.09 -6.65 15.63
CA ARG A 154 1.67 -5.25 15.48
C ARG A 154 1.75 -4.78 14.03
N GLN A 155 2.84 -5.10 13.34
CA GLN A 155 3.09 -4.62 11.98
C GLN A 155 2.13 -5.26 10.98
N LEU A 156 1.83 -6.56 11.16
CA LEU A 156 0.81 -7.23 10.35
C LEU A 156 -0.59 -6.72 10.65
N ARG A 157 -0.95 -6.45 11.92
CA ARG A 157 -2.25 -5.83 12.25
C ARG A 157 -2.42 -4.48 11.57
N ASP A 158 -1.39 -3.64 11.62
CA ASP A 158 -1.43 -2.31 10.99
C ASP A 158 -1.60 -2.43 9.46
N LEU A 159 -0.88 -3.37 8.83
CA LEU A 159 -1.02 -3.69 7.40
C LEU A 159 -2.44 -4.17 7.05
N MET A 160 -2.96 -5.15 7.80
CA MET A 160 -4.28 -5.72 7.56
C MET A 160 -5.38 -4.68 7.79
N PHE A 161 -5.22 -3.80 8.78
CA PHE A 161 -6.13 -2.69 9.03
C PHE A 161 -6.20 -1.73 7.83
N VAL A 162 -5.05 -1.27 7.35
CA VAL A 162 -4.97 -0.38 6.17
C VAL A 162 -5.60 -1.06 4.94
N LYS A 163 -5.31 -2.35 4.75
CA LYS A 163 -5.83 -3.14 3.64
C LYS A 163 -7.36 -3.25 3.66
N VAL A 164 -7.95 -3.60 4.80
CA VAL A 164 -9.41 -3.68 4.96
C VAL A 164 -10.05 -2.32 4.69
N HIS A 165 -9.47 -1.23 5.20
CA HIS A 165 -9.99 0.10 4.93
C HIS A 165 -9.96 0.48 3.44
N ARG A 166 -8.88 0.17 2.71
CA ARG A 166 -8.80 0.39 1.25
C ARG A 166 -9.86 -0.44 0.49
N GLN A 167 -10.15 -1.66 0.94
CA GLN A 167 -11.18 -2.51 0.34
C GLN A 167 -12.60 -1.99 0.59
N VAL A 168 -12.91 -1.54 1.81
CA VAL A 168 -14.22 -0.94 2.11
C VAL A 168 -14.44 0.33 1.27
N GLU A 169 -13.40 1.17 1.14
CA GLU A 169 -13.46 2.35 0.28
C GLU A 169 -13.71 1.98 -1.19
N SER A 170 -13.05 0.95 -1.72
CA SER A 170 -13.23 0.53 -3.12
C SER A 170 -14.60 -0.10 -3.37
N MET A 171 -15.12 -0.92 -2.45
CA MET A 171 -16.47 -1.50 -2.52
C MET A 171 -17.56 -0.43 -2.48
N SER A 172 -17.39 0.60 -1.64
CA SER A 172 -18.35 1.72 -1.57
C SER A 172 -18.45 2.49 -2.90
N VAL A 173 -17.34 2.56 -3.64
CA VAL A 173 -17.28 3.18 -4.97
C VAL A 173 -17.86 2.25 -6.03
N GLY A 174 -17.54 0.96 -6.00
CA GLY A 174 -18.05 -0.04 -6.95
C GLY A 174 -19.56 -0.23 -6.91
N ALA A 175 -20.15 -0.34 -5.72
CA ALA A 175 -21.60 -0.46 -5.55
C ALA A 175 -22.38 0.76 -6.10
N SER A 176 -21.77 1.95 -6.02
CA SER A 176 -22.35 3.17 -6.59
C SER A 176 -22.35 3.17 -8.13
N VAL A 177 -21.42 2.46 -8.76
CA VAL A 177 -21.33 2.36 -10.24
C VAL A 177 -22.30 1.30 -10.76
N VAL A 178 -22.40 0.13 -10.12
CA VAL A 178 -23.29 -0.96 -10.54
C VAL A 178 -24.77 -0.57 -10.43
N ALA A 179 -25.15 0.21 -9.40
CA ALA A 179 -26.50 0.76 -9.27
C ALA A 179 -26.86 1.78 -10.36
N ALA A 180 -25.87 2.51 -10.89
CA ALA A 180 -26.08 3.44 -12.00
C ALA A 180 -26.32 2.70 -13.33
N VAL A 181 -25.62 1.59 -13.56
CA VAL A 181 -25.73 0.79 -14.80
C VAL A 181 -27.06 0.02 -14.88
N HIS A 182 -27.56 -0.53 -13.76
CA HIS A 182 -28.87 -1.21 -13.75
C HIS A 182 -30.08 -0.26 -13.87
N SER A 183 -29.87 1.06 -13.77
CA SER A 183 -30.93 2.05 -13.94
C SER A 183 -31.14 2.49 -15.40
N GLU A 184 -30.25 2.11 -16.32
CA GLU A 184 -30.32 2.54 -17.73
C GLU A 184 -31.06 1.55 -18.66
N GLU A 185 -31.36 0.31 -18.23
CA GLU A 185 -31.88 -0.72 -19.14
C GLU A 185 -33.41 -0.93 -19.14
N HIS A 186 -34.17 -0.23 -18.27
CA HIS A 186 -35.64 -0.30 -18.28
C HIS A 186 -36.27 1.07 -18.00
N SER A 187 -36.53 1.87 -19.04
CA SER A 187 -37.48 2.99 -18.94
C SER A 187 -38.10 3.32 -20.30
N LYS A 188 -39.26 2.72 -20.57
CA LYS A 188 -40.30 3.33 -21.42
C LYS A 188 -41.15 4.27 -20.55
N PRO A 189 -41.64 5.41 -21.06
CA PRO A 189 -42.36 6.37 -20.23
C PRO A 189 -43.85 6.02 -20.16
N ALA A 190 -44.40 5.95 -18.96
CA ALA A 190 -45.84 6.04 -18.75
C ALA A 190 -46.11 7.07 -17.64
N HIS A 191 -46.87 8.09 -18.03
CA HIS A 191 -47.47 9.09 -17.16
C HIS A 191 -48.32 8.42 -16.08
N HIS A 192 -48.11 8.77 -14.82
CA HIS A 192 -49.24 8.95 -13.90
C HIS A 192 -48.92 9.96 -12.81
N GLU A 193 -49.73 11.00 -12.76
CA GLU A 193 -49.87 11.88 -11.60
C GLU A 193 -50.44 11.07 -10.44
N GLN A 194 -49.85 11.20 -9.24
CA GLN A 194 -50.63 11.33 -8.02
C GLN A 194 -49.85 12.01 -6.89
N LYS A 195 -50.44 13.10 -6.40
CA LYS A 195 -50.05 13.85 -5.22
C LYS A 195 -50.29 13.00 -3.95
N HIS A 196 -49.33 12.98 -3.04
CA HIS A 196 -49.62 13.13 -1.61
C HIS A 196 -48.42 13.76 -0.87
N ARG A 197 -48.67 14.95 -0.32
CA ARG A 197 -47.99 15.62 0.79
C ARG A 197 -48.11 14.72 2.04
N THR A 198 -47.25 14.65 3.06
CA THR A 198 -46.20 15.45 3.72
C THR A 198 -45.35 14.41 4.49
N THR A 199 -44.05 14.51 4.81
CA THR A 199 -43.33 15.44 5.68
C THR A 199 -41.90 14.87 5.77
N ASP A 200 -40.90 15.76 5.85
CA ASP A 200 -39.56 15.50 6.42
C ASP A 200 -38.49 14.81 5.56
N ASP A 201 -38.30 15.28 4.31
CA ASP A 201 -37.08 14.99 3.55
C ASP A 201 -36.03 16.09 3.76
N LYS A 202 -35.27 15.97 4.86
CA LYS A 202 -33.92 16.53 4.94
C LYS A 202 -33.07 15.83 3.89
N ARG A 203 -33.14 16.36 2.65
CA ARG A 203 -32.32 15.98 1.50
C ARG A 203 -30.86 15.87 1.93
N ARG A 204 -30.41 14.64 2.19
CA ARG A 204 -28.99 14.27 2.19
C ARG A 204 -28.52 14.40 0.75
N LEU A 205 -28.25 15.64 0.35
CA LEU A 205 -27.58 15.94 -0.91
C LEU A 205 -26.26 15.16 -0.90
N SER A 206 -26.18 14.18 -1.78
CA SER A 206 -25.07 13.24 -2.02
C SER A 206 -23.68 13.89 -2.05
N ARG A 207 -22.59 13.12 -2.01
CA ARG A 207 -21.23 13.65 -2.15
C ARG A 207 -21.10 14.51 -3.42
N ILE A 208 -20.35 15.61 -3.35
CA ILE A 208 -20.09 16.47 -4.53
C ILE A 208 -19.41 15.61 -5.60
N PRO A 209 -19.91 15.59 -6.86
CA PRO A 209 -19.32 14.83 -7.95
C PRO A 209 -17.82 15.13 -8.15
N ARG A 210 -17.01 14.10 -8.41
CA ARG A 210 -15.54 14.23 -8.53
C ARG A 210 -15.14 15.15 -9.70
N ASN A 211 -15.87 15.16 -10.80
CA ASN A 211 -15.64 16.07 -11.92
C ASN A 211 -15.75 17.55 -11.49
N VAL A 212 -16.72 17.90 -10.63
CA VAL A 212 -16.85 19.25 -10.06
C VAL A 212 -15.69 19.57 -9.14
N LEU A 213 -15.24 18.59 -8.33
CA LEU A 213 -14.08 18.78 -7.45
C LEU A 213 -12.78 19.02 -8.23
N ASN A 214 -12.57 18.34 -9.35
CA ASN A 214 -11.40 18.49 -10.20
C ASN A 214 -11.38 19.83 -10.96
N GLN A 215 -12.55 20.43 -11.20
CA GLN A 215 -12.66 21.74 -11.83
C GLN A 215 -12.54 22.91 -10.84
N LEU A 216 -12.33 22.65 -9.54
CA LEU A 216 -12.20 23.74 -8.57
C LEU A 216 -10.92 24.53 -8.86
N PRO A 217 -11.02 25.88 -8.97
CA PRO A 217 -9.84 26.73 -9.04
C PRO A 217 -8.89 26.41 -7.89
N VAL A 218 -7.59 26.38 -8.18
CA VAL A 218 -6.52 26.14 -7.20
C VAL A 218 -5.65 27.39 -7.13
N GLN A 219 -5.40 27.88 -5.92
CA GLN A 219 -4.50 29.00 -5.70
C GLN A 219 -3.59 28.71 -4.51
N VAL A 220 -2.34 29.19 -4.58
CA VAL A 220 -1.44 29.20 -3.45
C VAL A 220 -1.92 30.28 -2.49
N VAL A 221 -2.39 29.86 -1.30
CA VAL A 221 -2.95 30.79 -0.31
C VAL A 221 -1.81 31.47 0.45
N PRO A 222 -1.81 32.80 0.61
CA PRO A 222 -0.84 33.50 1.45
C PRO A 222 -0.89 32.94 2.88
N GLY A 223 0.26 32.50 3.41
CA GLY A 223 0.40 31.94 4.76
C GLY A 223 0.68 30.44 4.83
N SER A 224 0.16 29.61 3.91
CA SER A 224 0.45 28.16 3.92
C SER A 224 1.50 27.71 2.91
N GLY A 225 1.77 28.51 1.87
CA GLY A 225 2.70 28.18 0.79
C GLY A 225 2.29 26.99 -0.10
N LYS A 226 1.13 26.35 0.18
CA LYS A 226 0.64 25.16 -0.53
C LYS A 226 -0.55 25.51 -1.43
N PRO A 227 -0.67 24.88 -2.62
CA PRO A 227 -1.83 25.03 -3.48
C PRO A 227 -3.07 24.45 -2.78
N ARG A 228 -4.15 25.24 -2.71
CA ARG A 228 -5.44 24.78 -2.17
C ARG A 228 -6.55 24.97 -3.19
N SER A 229 -7.41 23.97 -3.33
CA SER A 229 -8.63 24.08 -4.14
C SER A 229 -9.67 24.96 -3.45
N LEU A 230 -10.48 25.66 -4.23
CA LEU A 230 -11.48 26.61 -3.75
C LEU A 230 -12.52 25.95 -2.82
N CYS A 231 -12.77 26.61 -1.69
CA CYS A 231 -13.90 26.30 -0.82
C CYS A 231 -15.20 26.83 -1.45
N MET A 232 -16.07 25.94 -1.95
CA MET A 232 -17.37 26.34 -2.49
C MET A 232 -18.27 27.05 -1.46
N ARG A 233 -18.16 26.65 -0.19
CA ARG A 233 -18.87 27.28 0.93
C ARG A 233 -18.42 28.72 1.21
N PHE A 234 -17.19 29.08 0.86
CA PHE A 234 -16.69 30.44 1.06
C PHE A 234 -17.41 31.45 0.15
N LEU A 235 -17.64 31.07 -1.12
CA LEU A 235 -18.36 31.89 -2.10
C LEU A 235 -19.88 31.81 -1.97
N SER A 236 -20.40 30.77 -1.29
CA SER A 236 -21.84 30.54 -1.19
C SER A 236 -22.53 31.37 -0.10
N LYS A 237 -23.85 31.50 -0.18
CA LYS A 237 -24.67 32.15 0.85
C LYS A 237 -24.62 31.43 2.20
N VAL A 238 -24.45 30.10 2.19
CA VAL A 238 -24.31 29.29 3.40
C VAL A 238 -23.06 29.64 4.20
N GLY A 239 -22.00 30.12 3.54
CA GLY A 239 -20.74 30.44 4.21
C GLY A 239 -19.93 29.20 4.63
N CYS A 240 -18.68 29.45 5.04
CA CYS A 240 -17.79 28.44 5.59
C CYS A 240 -17.54 28.73 7.06
N ASN A 241 -17.74 27.75 7.92
CA ASN A 241 -17.40 27.83 9.35
C ASN A 241 -15.89 27.69 9.46
N VAL A 242 -15.17 28.80 9.46
CA VAL A 242 -13.71 28.82 9.64
C VAL A 242 -13.32 28.26 11.01
N THR A 243 -12.15 27.61 11.08
CA THR A 243 -11.49 27.27 12.35
C THR A 243 -10.97 28.53 13.04
N GLN A 244 -10.49 28.42 14.29
CA GLN A 244 -10.02 29.58 15.08
C GLN A 244 -8.89 30.37 14.40
N ASP A 245 -8.09 29.70 13.57
CA ASP A 245 -7.01 30.27 12.74
C ASP A 245 -7.50 30.88 11.40
N GLY A 246 -8.82 30.97 11.20
CA GLY A 246 -9.41 31.49 9.95
C GLY A 246 -9.35 30.53 8.76
N SER A 247 -8.84 29.31 8.95
CA SER A 247 -8.70 28.33 7.88
C SER A 247 -9.98 27.53 7.64
N CYS A 248 -10.07 26.86 6.49
CA CYS A 248 -11.22 26.02 6.16
C CYS A 248 -11.06 24.66 6.86
N PRO A 249 -12.08 24.16 7.58
CA PRO A 249 -12.03 22.82 8.21
C PRO A 249 -11.76 21.67 7.23
N HIS A 250 -12.04 21.89 5.94
CA HIS A 250 -11.84 20.90 4.87
C HIS A 250 -10.52 21.15 4.10
N ASN A 251 -9.60 21.93 4.68
CA ASN A 251 -8.30 22.29 4.10
C ASN A 251 -8.40 22.89 2.67
N ARG A 252 -9.47 23.65 2.40
CA ARG A 252 -9.70 24.37 1.13
C ARG A 252 -9.34 25.84 1.23
N GLY A 253 -9.11 26.48 0.08
CA GLY A 253 -8.73 27.89 0.00
C GLY A 253 -9.93 28.84 0.06
N HIS A 254 -9.77 29.95 0.78
CA HIS A 254 -10.72 31.06 0.86
C HIS A 254 -10.20 32.22 -0.01
N PHE A 255 -10.50 32.16 -1.30
CA PHE A 255 -10.10 33.17 -2.28
C PHE A 255 -11.20 33.33 -3.34
N VAL A 256 -11.14 34.42 -4.10
CA VAL A 256 -12.08 34.70 -5.19
C VAL A 256 -11.36 34.42 -6.51
N PRO A 257 -11.77 33.40 -7.28
CA PRO A 257 -11.12 33.10 -8.55
C PRO A 257 -11.53 34.11 -9.63
N ASN A 258 -10.64 34.40 -10.58
CA ASN A 258 -10.94 35.26 -11.73
C ASN A 258 -12.03 34.68 -12.65
N LYS A 259 -12.13 33.35 -12.71
CA LYS A 259 -13.15 32.63 -13.47
C LYS A 259 -13.63 31.42 -12.66
N LEU A 260 -14.94 31.30 -12.51
CA LEU A 260 -15.58 30.15 -11.86
C LEU A 260 -16.24 29.26 -12.94
N PRO A 261 -15.83 27.99 -13.08
CA PRO A 261 -16.47 27.08 -14.04
C PRO A 261 -17.97 26.91 -13.80
N ASN A 262 -18.75 26.77 -14.88
CA ASN A 262 -20.20 26.69 -14.83
C ASN A 262 -20.70 25.53 -13.95
N ASP A 263 -20.06 24.36 -14.01
CA ASP A 263 -20.42 23.20 -13.20
C ASP A 263 -20.26 23.47 -11.71
N VAL A 264 -19.19 24.20 -11.33
CA VAL A 264 -18.94 24.63 -9.95
C VAL A 264 -19.96 25.68 -9.52
N LYS A 265 -20.29 26.65 -10.38
CA LYS A 265 -21.33 27.67 -10.11
C LYS A 265 -22.70 27.02 -9.91
N SER A 266 -23.10 26.12 -10.80
CA SER A 266 -24.35 25.34 -10.71
C SER A 266 -24.40 24.51 -9.42
N THR A 267 -23.29 23.87 -9.05
CA THR A 267 -23.19 23.10 -7.80
C THR A 267 -23.36 24.00 -6.57
N ILE A 268 -22.76 25.21 -6.57
CA ILE A 268 -22.94 26.18 -5.48
C ILE A 268 -24.38 26.65 -5.37
N ILE A 269 -25.05 26.91 -6.50
CA ILE A 269 -26.46 27.30 -6.54
C ILE A 269 -27.34 26.19 -5.99
N GLN A 270 -27.17 24.97 -6.50
CA GLN A 270 -28.02 23.84 -6.14
C GLN A 270 -27.84 23.41 -4.68
N ARG A 271 -26.61 23.46 -4.14
CA ARG A 271 -26.27 22.83 -2.84
C ARG A 271 -26.00 23.80 -1.71
N PHE A 272 -25.59 25.03 -2.01
CA PHE A 272 -25.15 25.99 -1.01
C PHE A 272 -25.90 27.33 -1.08
N GLY A 273 -27.09 27.33 -1.67
CA GLY A 273 -28.00 28.47 -1.67
C GLY A 273 -27.60 29.61 -2.62
N GLY A 274 -26.72 29.35 -3.59
CA GLY A 274 -26.22 30.37 -4.51
C GLY A 274 -24.99 31.10 -4.01
N LEU A 275 -24.43 31.94 -4.87
CA LEU A 275 -23.29 32.80 -4.56
C LEU A 275 -23.74 33.99 -3.68
N LYS A 276 -22.84 34.47 -2.82
CA LYS A 276 -23.02 35.76 -2.12
C LYS A 276 -23.17 36.87 -3.15
N ASP A 277 -23.95 37.91 -2.85
CA ASP A 277 -24.26 38.97 -3.81
C ASP A 277 -23.01 39.68 -4.35
N LYS A 278 -21.96 39.81 -3.53
CA LYS A 278 -20.65 40.35 -3.91
C LYS A 278 -19.85 39.50 -4.90
N TYR A 279 -20.29 38.28 -5.20
CA TYR A 279 -19.60 37.32 -6.08
C TYR A 279 -20.51 36.80 -7.22
N LYS A 280 -21.67 37.41 -7.43
CA LYS A 280 -22.61 37.01 -8.48
C LYS A 280 -22.06 37.22 -9.88
#